data_AF-A0AAV4FB79-F1
#
_entry.id   AF-A0AAV4FB79-F1
#
_cell.length_a   1.000
_cell.length_b   1.000
_cell.length_c   1.000
_cell.angle_alpha   90.00
_cell.angle_beta   90.00
_cell.angle_gamma   90.00
#
_symmetry.space_group_name_H-M   'P 1'
#
loop_
_entity.id
_entity.type
_entity.pdbx_description
1 polymer ?
#
loop_
_entity_poly.entity_id
_entity_poly.type
_entity_poly.pdbx_seq_one_letter_code
_entity_poly.pdbx_strand_id
1 'polypeptide(L)'
;MLIVFFFSQRMLFLVIFADSCTHMRNALEVIKTWVKTDTNYVTFIKNDLSRLEQLKEEKVQQLRTLREQYHTLTFKLTYLEGEYAKRAGEANTLREKEGDMRIEEVYLVNSLTSLKREDAKDQLPNVIRHLGVVRQKLEWIAKSMATLEKISSDILITKKELKQVAVDRERREAEFCEVGLSVDVAKRIFMCKNANDAVEKLHYSICMENRASRVIKPLQECKIQDPLDRACKVTALRILGDWPSLYSNLPFYPSRGSQTVARDIVEVTDNGGRCSHTFKARRALERWRRYHTRANVDDLKRALKKIRRADVVHHIEDVQTKSTGSSTSLSDPNVSQAPFEKEEEKQPDVEPHLIPFFKQVEKYDQMVATRKLEVLNKAKRRAARRRLELDEK
;
A
#
# COMPACT_ATOMS: atom_id res chain seq x y z
N MET A 1 1.86 -77.58 55.98
CA MET A 1 2.46 -76.28 55.63
C MET A 1 2.26 -75.90 54.16
N LEU A 2 2.52 -76.79 53.19
CA LEU A 2 2.38 -76.51 51.75
C LEU A 2 0.97 -76.07 51.30
N ILE A 3 -0.10 -76.66 51.84
CA ILE A 3 -1.50 -76.33 51.47
C ILE A 3 -1.86 -74.88 51.85
N VAL A 4 -1.40 -74.41 53.02
CA VAL A 4 -1.66 -73.03 53.50
C VAL A 4 -0.91 -72.00 52.63
N PHE A 5 0.28 -72.35 52.16
CA PHE A 5 1.07 -71.48 51.27
C PHE A 5 0.42 -71.31 49.90
N PHE A 6 -0.08 -72.40 49.30
CA PHE A 6 -0.83 -72.34 48.05
C PHE A 6 -2.14 -71.55 48.17
N PHE A 7 -2.84 -71.66 49.31
CA PHE A 7 -4.06 -70.91 49.55
C PHE A 7 -3.79 -69.41 49.71
N SER A 8 -2.70 -69.04 50.40
CA SER A 8 -2.26 -67.64 50.57
C SER A 8 -1.90 -66.98 49.23
N GLN A 9 -1.13 -67.66 48.37
CA GLN A 9 -0.78 -67.12 47.05
C GLN A 9 -1.99 -66.93 46.15
N ARG A 10 -2.96 -67.85 46.18
CA ARG A 10 -4.21 -67.73 45.41
C ARG A 10 -5.08 -66.58 45.89
N MET A 11 -5.20 -66.38 47.21
CA MET A 11 -5.95 -65.26 47.77
C MET A 11 -5.30 -63.91 47.45
N LEU A 12 -3.96 -63.82 47.53
CA LEU A 12 -3.23 -62.61 47.15
C LEU A 12 -3.44 -62.26 45.67
N PHE A 13 -3.37 -63.25 44.77
CA PHE A 13 -3.65 -63.05 43.35
C PHE A 13 -5.08 -62.55 43.10
N LEU A 14 -6.09 -63.12 43.76
CA LEU A 14 -7.48 -62.70 43.60
C LEU A 14 -7.71 -61.25 44.05
N VAL A 15 -7.08 -60.81 45.14
CA VAL A 15 -7.18 -59.42 45.62
C VAL A 15 -6.47 -58.45 44.67
N ILE A 16 -5.23 -58.77 44.25
CA ILE A 16 -4.48 -57.92 43.31
C ILE A 16 -5.18 -57.85 41.95
N PHE A 17 -5.76 -58.95 41.47
CA PHE A 17 -6.49 -58.98 40.21
C PHE A 17 -7.77 -58.13 40.26
N ALA A 18 -8.53 -58.20 41.35
CA ALA A 18 -9.74 -57.39 41.53
C ALA A 18 -9.41 -55.88 41.59
N ASP A 19 -8.34 -55.51 42.30
CA ASP A 19 -7.87 -54.12 42.36
C ASP A 19 -7.38 -53.66 40.97
N SER A 20 -6.59 -54.48 40.28
CA SER A 20 -6.13 -54.21 38.90
C SER A 20 -7.30 -54.03 37.93
N CYS A 21 -8.34 -54.85 38.03
CA CYS A 21 -9.58 -54.69 37.26
C CYS A 21 -10.28 -53.36 37.56
N THR A 22 -10.26 -52.92 38.81
CA THR A 22 -10.86 -51.65 39.24
C THR A 22 -10.06 -50.46 38.67
N HIS A 23 -8.72 -50.50 38.76
CA HIS A 23 -7.84 -49.50 38.14
C HIS A 23 -8.03 -49.44 36.62
N MET A 24 -8.12 -50.59 35.95
CA MET A 24 -8.41 -50.64 34.52
C MET A 24 -9.76 -50.01 34.18
N ARG A 25 -10.82 -50.31 34.96
CA ARG A 25 -12.15 -49.71 34.75
C ARG A 25 -12.11 -48.19 34.91
N ASN A 26 -11.44 -47.70 35.96
CA ASN A 26 -11.29 -46.27 36.20
C ASN A 26 -10.50 -45.59 35.06
N ALA A 27 -9.42 -46.21 34.59
CA ALA A 27 -8.65 -45.71 33.45
C ALA A 27 -9.50 -45.65 32.17
N LEU A 28 -10.33 -46.67 31.91
CA LEU A 28 -11.23 -46.68 30.75
C LEU A 28 -12.31 -45.60 30.82
N GLU A 29 -12.87 -45.31 32.01
CA GLU A 29 -13.81 -44.19 32.21
C GLU A 29 -13.13 -42.83 31.97
N VAL A 30 -11.89 -42.65 32.43
CA VAL A 30 -11.11 -41.43 32.14
C VAL A 30 -10.85 -41.29 30.63
N ILE A 31 -10.47 -42.38 29.94
CA ILE A 31 -10.27 -42.36 28.49
C ILE A 31 -11.59 -42.01 27.77
N LYS A 32 -12.72 -42.58 28.20
CA LYS A 32 -14.04 -42.30 27.61
C LYS A 32 -14.46 -40.85 27.78
N THR A 33 -14.25 -40.25 28.95
CA THR A 33 -14.54 -38.83 29.19
C THR A 33 -13.61 -37.92 28.40
N TRP A 34 -12.34 -38.30 28.22
CA TRP A 34 -11.39 -37.59 27.40
C TRP A 34 -11.80 -37.61 25.91
N VAL A 35 -12.14 -38.78 25.36
CA VAL A 35 -12.67 -38.92 23.99
C VAL A 35 -13.93 -38.07 23.79
N LYS A 36 -14.86 -38.06 24.74
CA LYS A 36 -16.07 -37.24 24.66
C LYS A 36 -15.76 -35.74 24.68
N THR A 37 -14.80 -35.32 25.51
CA THR A 37 -14.37 -33.91 25.56
C THR A 37 -13.69 -33.52 24.26
N ASP A 38 -12.90 -34.42 23.70
CA ASP A 38 -12.18 -34.23 22.46
C ASP A 38 -13.10 -34.10 21.23
N THR A 39 -14.16 -34.92 21.15
CA THR A 39 -15.17 -34.81 20.10
C THR A 39 -15.96 -33.51 20.21
N ASN A 40 -16.28 -33.06 21.43
CA ASN A 40 -16.93 -31.77 21.67
C ASN A 40 -16.02 -30.59 21.27
N TYR A 41 -14.70 -30.71 21.49
CA TYR A 41 -13.73 -29.67 21.14
C TYR A 41 -13.72 -29.35 19.64
N VAL A 42 -13.89 -30.35 18.77
CA VAL A 42 -14.02 -30.14 17.32
C VAL A 42 -15.22 -29.25 16.99
N THR A 43 -16.35 -29.46 17.67
CA THR A 43 -17.57 -28.64 17.51
C THR A 43 -17.33 -27.21 17.96
N PHE A 44 -16.62 -27.00 19.07
CA PHE A 44 -16.23 -25.65 19.53
C PHE A 44 -15.34 -24.93 18.51
N ILE A 45 -14.29 -25.59 18.00
CA ILE A 45 -13.42 -25.00 16.96
C ILE A 45 -14.22 -24.64 15.71
N LYS A 46 -15.15 -25.49 15.28
CA LYS A 46 -16.00 -25.23 14.11
C LYS A 46 -16.87 -23.99 14.33
N ASN A 47 -17.47 -23.84 15.51
CA ASN A 47 -18.30 -22.68 15.84
C ASN A 47 -17.46 -21.39 15.92
N ASP A 48 -16.28 -21.45 16.54
CA ASP A 48 -15.36 -20.32 16.63
C ASP A 48 -14.86 -19.89 15.25
N LEU A 49 -14.52 -20.85 14.39
CA LEU A 49 -14.13 -20.59 13.00
C LEU A 49 -15.26 -19.90 12.23
N SER A 50 -16.49 -20.40 12.34
CA SER A 50 -17.67 -19.77 11.72
C SER A 50 -17.86 -18.32 12.19
N ARG A 51 -17.73 -18.08 13.51
CA ARG A 51 -17.83 -16.73 14.09
C ARG A 51 -16.72 -15.81 13.60
N LEU A 52 -15.49 -16.30 13.52
CA LEU A 52 -14.35 -15.53 13.00
C LEU A 52 -14.51 -15.22 11.50
N GLU A 53 -15.08 -16.13 10.72
CA GLU A 53 -15.39 -15.88 9.30
C GLU A 53 -16.49 -14.84 9.12
N GLN A 54 -17.55 -14.88 9.95
CA GLN A 54 -18.57 -13.83 9.98
C GLN A 54 -17.98 -12.47 10.34
N LEU A 55 -17.16 -12.41 11.40
CA LEU A 55 -16.48 -11.18 11.80
C LEU A 55 -15.57 -10.65 10.68
N LYS A 56 -14.88 -11.53 9.96
CA LYS A 56 -14.07 -11.15 8.80
C LYS A 56 -14.92 -10.49 7.72
N GLU A 57 -16.09 -11.06 7.40
CA GLU A 57 -17.00 -10.50 6.40
C GLU A 57 -17.56 -9.13 6.83
N GLU A 58 -17.94 -8.98 8.10
CA GLU A 58 -18.35 -7.69 8.66
C GLU A 58 -17.26 -6.62 8.51
N LYS A 59 -15.99 -6.97 8.77
CA LYS A 59 -14.85 -6.07 8.59
C LYS A 59 -14.63 -5.71 7.12
N VAL A 60 -14.82 -6.64 6.19
CA VAL A 60 -14.78 -6.37 4.74
C VAL A 60 -15.86 -5.36 4.36
N GLN A 61 -17.09 -5.54 4.84
CA GLN A 61 -18.18 -4.63 4.52
C GLN A 61 -17.92 -3.22 5.06
N GLN A 62 -17.44 -3.10 6.30
CA GLN A 62 -17.03 -1.82 6.88
C GLN A 62 -15.94 -1.11 6.04
N LEU A 63 -14.95 -1.87 5.57
CA LEU A 63 -13.89 -1.33 4.70
C LEU A 63 -14.42 -0.86 3.34
N ARG A 64 -15.40 -1.55 2.75
CA ARG A 64 -16.04 -1.10 1.52
C ARG A 64 -16.75 0.25 1.72
N THR A 65 -17.55 0.37 2.78
CA THR A 65 -18.24 1.63 3.11
C THR A 65 -17.25 2.79 3.34
N LEU A 66 -16.15 2.56 4.07
CA LEU A 66 -15.13 3.60 4.29
C LEU A 66 -14.42 4.01 2.99
N ARG A 67 -14.19 3.08 2.06
CA ARG A 67 -13.61 3.38 0.74
C ARG A 67 -14.57 4.23 -0.10
N GLU A 68 -15.85 3.89 -0.13
CA GLU A 68 -16.88 4.67 -0.82
C GLU A 68 -16.98 6.09 -0.26
N GLN A 69 -16.98 6.24 1.07
CA GLN A 69 -16.97 7.53 1.74
C GLN A 69 -15.73 8.35 1.39
N TYR A 70 -14.55 7.73 1.42
CA TYR A 70 -13.29 8.37 1.05
C TYR A 70 -13.32 8.87 -0.41
N HIS A 71 -13.83 8.06 -1.35
CA HIS A 71 -13.97 8.46 -2.75
C HIS A 71 -14.95 9.62 -2.92
N THR A 72 -16.11 9.57 -2.25
CA THR A 72 -17.11 10.64 -2.28
C THR A 72 -16.54 11.97 -1.76
N LEU A 73 -15.82 11.95 -0.64
CA LEU A 73 -15.16 13.14 -0.09
C LEU A 73 -14.05 13.66 -1.00
N THR A 74 -13.29 12.78 -1.64
CA THR A 74 -12.24 13.16 -2.61
C THR A 74 -12.84 13.88 -3.82
N PHE A 75 -13.95 13.36 -4.35
CA PHE A 75 -14.68 14.01 -5.44
C PHE A 75 -15.22 15.38 -5.04
N LYS A 76 -15.91 15.45 -3.88
CA LYS A 76 -16.43 16.72 -3.32
C LYS A 76 -15.31 17.75 -3.13
N LEU A 77 -14.16 17.33 -2.61
CA LEU A 77 -13.01 18.20 -2.43
C LEU A 77 -12.50 18.75 -3.76
N THR A 78 -12.33 17.88 -4.76
CA THR A 78 -11.86 18.26 -6.10
C THR A 78 -12.82 19.26 -6.76
N TYR A 79 -14.12 19.02 -6.62
CA TYR A 79 -15.16 19.93 -7.12
C TYR A 79 -15.09 21.31 -6.44
N LEU A 80 -15.01 21.35 -5.10
CA LEU A 80 -14.91 22.61 -4.36
C LEU A 80 -13.63 23.37 -4.67
N GLU A 81 -12.50 22.69 -4.84
CA GLU A 81 -11.23 23.32 -5.24
C GLU A 81 -11.32 23.93 -6.64
N GLY A 82 -12.03 23.29 -7.58
CA GLY A 82 -12.32 23.85 -8.90
C GLY A 82 -13.19 25.11 -8.83
N GLU A 83 -14.30 25.05 -8.08
CA GLU A 83 -15.18 26.20 -7.86
C GLU A 83 -14.44 27.36 -7.17
N TYR A 84 -13.64 27.07 -6.15
CA TYR A 84 -12.81 28.08 -5.49
C TYR A 84 -11.83 28.73 -6.46
N ALA A 85 -11.12 27.96 -7.29
CA ALA A 85 -10.17 28.52 -8.25
C ALA A 85 -10.86 29.47 -9.25
N LYS A 86 -12.04 29.07 -9.77
CA LYS A 86 -12.85 29.90 -10.65
C LYS A 86 -13.28 31.20 -9.96
N ARG A 87 -13.86 31.09 -8.76
CA ARG A 87 -14.35 32.24 -7.98
C ARG A 87 -13.23 33.15 -7.50
N ALA A 88 -12.06 32.61 -7.17
CA ALA A 88 -10.88 33.39 -6.82
C ALA A 88 -10.38 34.21 -8.01
N GLY A 89 -10.40 33.64 -9.22
CA GLY A 89 -10.13 34.37 -10.46
C GLY A 89 -11.11 35.53 -10.66
N GLU A 90 -12.41 35.27 -10.55
CA GLU A 90 -13.45 36.31 -10.61
C GLU A 90 -13.23 37.39 -9.53
N ALA A 91 -13.02 37.01 -8.28
CA ALA A 91 -12.79 37.90 -7.15
C ALA A 91 -11.58 38.83 -7.36
N ASN A 92 -10.48 38.33 -7.95
CA ASN A 92 -9.33 39.17 -8.28
C ASN A 92 -9.71 40.27 -9.28
N THR A 93 -10.45 39.92 -10.35
CA THR A 93 -10.94 40.93 -11.32
C THR A 93 -11.92 41.92 -10.70
N LEU A 94 -12.72 41.47 -9.72
CA LEU A 94 -13.63 42.34 -8.99
C LEU A 94 -12.90 43.28 -8.04
N ARG A 95 -11.84 42.82 -7.39
CA ARG A 95 -11.02 43.65 -6.48
C ARG A 95 -10.34 44.79 -7.22
N GLU A 96 -9.87 44.55 -8.44
CA GLU A 96 -9.35 45.60 -9.32
C GLU A 96 -10.43 46.64 -9.63
N LYS A 97 -11.62 46.20 -10.08
CA LYS A 97 -12.77 47.08 -10.34
C LYS A 97 -13.26 47.81 -9.09
N GLU A 98 -13.19 47.18 -7.93
CA GLU A 98 -13.54 47.79 -6.64
C GLU A 98 -12.63 48.98 -6.35
N GLY A 99 -11.32 48.84 -6.62
CA GLY A 99 -10.35 49.92 -6.52
C GLY A 99 -10.75 51.12 -7.39
N ASP A 100 -11.06 50.86 -8.66
CA ASP A 100 -11.48 51.90 -9.62
C ASP A 100 -12.78 52.58 -9.17
N MET A 101 -13.78 51.80 -8.74
CA MET A 101 -15.06 52.31 -8.28
C MET A 101 -14.97 53.11 -6.98
N ARG A 102 -14.07 52.74 -6.05
CA ARG A 102 -13.83 53.53 -4.83
C ARG A 102 -13.19 54.88 -5.15
N ILE A 103 -12.26 54.92 -6.11
CA ILE A 103 -11.67 56.18 -6.59
C ILE A 103 -12.77 57.06 -7.21
N GLU A 104 -13.64 56.45 -8.03
CA GLU A 104 -14.79 57.13 -8.63
C GLU A 104 -15.79 57.64 -7.57
N GLU A 105 -16.12 56.85 -6.55
CA GLU A 105 -17.00 57.29 -5.46
C GLU A 105 -16.43 58.52 -4.74
N VAL A 106 -15.13 58.49 -4.39
CA VAL A 106 -14.45 59.63 -3.75
C VAL A 106 -14.48 60.86 -4.65
N TYR A 107 -14.22 60.68 -5.95
CA TYR A 107 -14.32 61.76 -6.93
C TYR A 107 -15.73 62.38 -6.99
N LEU A 108 -16.77 61.54 -7.05
CA LEU A 108 -18.17 62.00 -7.12
C LEU A 108 -18.61 62.70 -5.83
N VAL A 109 -18.22 62.19 -4.67
CA VAL A 109 -18.49 62.83 -3.36
C VAL A 109 -17.80 64.20 -3.27
N ASN A 110 -16.56 64.29 -3.75
CA ASN A 110 -15.84 65.57 -3.81
C ASN A 110 -16.48 66.54 -4.82
N SER A 111 -16.95 66.04 -5.97
CA SER A 111 -17.69 66.85 -6.95
C SER A 111 -18.99 67.39 -6.34
N LEU A 112 -19.76 66.53 -5.66
CA LEU A 112 -20.97 66.88 -4.90
C LEU A 112 -20.73 67.99 -3.87
N THR A 113 -19.61 67.94 -3.15
CA THR A 113 -19.27 68.96 -2.14
C THR A 113 -18.77 70.28 -2.74
N SER A 114 -18.24 70.25 -3.97
CA SER A 114 -17.68 71.43 -4.66
C SER A 114 -18.67 72.20 -5.56
N LEU A 115 -19.83 71.61 -5.89
CA LEU A 115 -20.83 72.22 -6.79
C LEU A 115 -21.46 73.49 -6.17
N LYS A 116 -21.39 74.62 -6.89
CA LYS A 116 -22.06 75.88 -6.53
C LYS A 116 -23.58 75.78 -6.70
N ARG A 117 -24.35 76.56 -5.93
CA ARG A 117 -25.82 76.46 -5.84
C ARG A 117 -26.60 76.53 -7.17
N GLU A 118 -26.12 77.26 -8.17
CA GLU A 118 -26.81 77.40 -9.46
C GLU A 118 -26.60 76.19 -10.38
N ASP A 119 -25.35 75.77 -10.60
CA ASP A 119 -25.03 74.58 -11.41
C ASP A 119 -25.44 73.25 -10.73
N ALA A 120 -25.61 73.28 -9.40
CA ALA A 120 -26.01 72.12 -8.61
C ALA A 120 -27.40 71.59 -8.96
N LYS A 121 -28.35 72.43 -9.39
CA LYS A 121 -29.73 71.95 -9.63
C LYS A 121 -29.82 70.91 -10.74
N ASP A 122 -29.03 71.06 -11.80
CA ASP A 122 -29.14 70.21 -12.98
C ASP A 122 -28.22 68.98 -12.91
N GLN A 123 -27.04 69.11 -12.27
CA GLN A 123 -26.07 68.01 -12.20
C GLN A 123 -26.27 67.09 -10.99
N LEU A 124 -26.87 67.58 -9.90
CA LEU A 124 -27.02 66.82 -8.64
C LEU A 124 -27.78 65.50 -8.79
N PRO A 125 -28.93 65.42 -9.50
CA PRO A 125 -29.66 64.15 -9.66
C PRO A 125 -28.83 63.08 -10.38
N ASN A 126 -28.02 63.50 -11.36
CA ASN A 126 -27.17 62.59 -12.12
C ASN A 126 -26.04 62.02 -11.25
N VAL A 127 -25.37 62.86 -10.47
CA VAL A 127 -24.31 62.42 -9.55
C VAL A 127 -24.86 61.49 -8.46
N ILE A 128 -26.02 61.82 -7.88
CA ILE A 128 -26.69 60.96 -6.88
C ILE A 128 -27.02 59.59 -7.47
N ARG A 129 -27.61 59.56 -8.68
CA ARG A 129 -27.94 58.29 -9.37
C ARG A 129 -26.69 57.47 -9.62
N HIS A 130 -25.62 58.09 -10.10
CA HIS A 130 -24.36 57.41 -10.41
C HIS A 130 -23.70 56.84 -9.16
N LEU A 131 -23.65 57.62 -8.08
CA LEU A 131 -23.17 57.16 -6.77
C LEU A 131 -24.00 55.99 -6.21
N GLY A 132 -25.33 55.99 -6.43
CA GLY A 132 -26.18 54.85 -6.10
C GLY A 132 -25.79 53.57 -6.86
N VAL A 133 -25.51 53.67 -8.16
CA VAL A 133 -25.05 52.54 -8.99
C VAL A 133 -23.70 52.01 -8.52
N VAL A 134 -22.75 52.90 -8.20
CA VAL A 134 -21.42 52.52 -7.69
C VAL A 134 -21.56 51.75 -6.37
N ARG A 135 -22.36 52.26 -5.42
CA ARG A 135 -22.60 51.59 -4.14
C ARG A 135 -23.24 50.20 -4.29
N GLN A 136 -24.21 50.06 -5.18
CA GLN A 136 -24.83 48.77 -5.47
C GLN A 136 -23.81 47.76 -6.02
N LYS A 137 -22.89 48.20 -6.90
CA LYS A 137 -21.82 47.34 -7.41
C LYS A 137 -20.82 46.95 -6.31
N LEU A 138 -20.44 47.87 -5.44
CA LEU A 138 -19.58 47.57 -4.27
C LEU A 138 -20.22 46.54 -3.35
N GLU A 139 -21.52 46.65 -3.07
CA GLU A 139 -22.25 45.67 -2.26
C GLU A 139 -22.28 44.28 -2.94
N TRP A 140 -22.46 44.23 -4.27
CA TRP A 140 -22.41 42.98 -5.02
C TRP A 140 -21.01 42.34 -4.98
N ILE A 141 -19.94 43.13 -5.08
CA ILE A 141 -18.56 42.64 -4.92
C ILE A 141 -18.37 42.05 -3.52
N ALA A 142 -18.81 42.75 -2.47
CA ALA A 142 -18.73 42.26 -1.10
C ALA A 142 -19.46 40.91 -0.92
N LYS A 143 -20.66 40.76 -1.49
CA LYS A 143 -21.39 39.48 -1.50
C LYS A 143 -20.61 38.38 -2.21
N SER A 144 -20.00 38.70 -3.35
CA SER A 144 -19.17 37.74 -4.10
C SER A 144 -17.96 37.26 -3.28
N MET A 145 -17.25 38.19 -2.62
CA MET A 145 -16.14 37.88 -1.71
C MET A 145 -16.57 36.98 -0.54
N ALA A 146 -17.71 37.26 0.08
CA ALA A 146 -18.25 36.42 1.15
C ALA A 146 -18.56 34.98 0.68
N THR A 147 -19.01 34.82 -0.58
CA THR A 147 -19.22 33.46 -1.13
C THR A 147 -17.91 32.70 -1.32
N LEU A 148 -16.83 33.38 -1.72
CA LEU A 148 -15.51 32.77 -1.86
C LEU A 148 -14.96 32.30 -0.51
N GLU A 149 -15.12 33.12 0.54
CA GLU A 149 -14.72 32.77 1.91
C GLU A 149 -15.48 31.54 2.41
N LYS A 150 -16.78 31.45 2.13
CA LYS A 150 -17.60 30.27 2.46
C LYS A 150 -17.06 29.01 1.79
N ILE A 151 -16.79 29.04 0.47
CA ILE A 151 -16.22 27.90 -0.25
C ILE A 151 -14.85 27.51 0.33
N SER A 152 -14.02 28.49 0.68
CA SER A 152 -12.73 28.24 1.33
C SER A 152 -12.89 27.52 2.68
N SER A 153 -13.88 27.90 3.47
CA SER A 153 -14.21 27.22 4.74
C SER A 153 -14.68 25.78 4.50
N ASP A 154 -15.56 25.56 3.51
CA ASP A 154 -16.09 24.24 3.15
C ASP A 154 -14.99 23.28 2.65
N ILE A 155 -13.99 23.79 1.91
CA ILE A 155 -12.79 23.04 1.53
C ILE A 155 -12.02 22.59 2.78
N LEU A 156 -11.84 23.48 3.75
CA LEU A 156 -11.08 23.17 4.97
C LEU A 156 -11.79 22.10 5.82
N ILE A 157 -13.11 22.17 5.93
CA ILE A 157 -13.94 21.15 6.60
C ILE A 157 -13.81 19.80 5.87
N THR A 158 -14.01 19.79 4.55
CA THR A 158 -13.93 18.56 3.73
C THR A 158 -12.53 17.93 3.81
N LYS A 159 -11.46 18.74 3.86
CA LYS A 159 -10.08 18.24 4.07
C LYS A 159 -9.89 17.58 5.44
N LYS A 160 -10.51 18.11 6.50
CA LYS A 160 -10.47 17.49 7.84
C LYS A 160 -11.23 16.17 7.87
N GLU A 161 -12.42 16.12 7.29
CA GLU A 161 -13.22 14.90 7.16
C GLU A 161 -12.46 13.82 6.38
N LEU A 162 -11.85 14.18 5.24
CA LEU A 162 -11.08 13.24 4.43
C LEU A 162 -9.88 12.64 5.20
N LYS A 163 -9.18 13.46 6.00
CA LYS A 163 -8.09 12.98 6.87
C LYS A 163 -8.59 12.01 7.93
N GLN A 164 -9.73 12.32 8.57
CA GLN A 164 -10.32 11.45 9.58
C GLN A 164 -10.72 10.09 8.98
N VAL A 165 -11.43 10.09 7.85
CA VAL A 165 -11.83 8.86 7.14
C VAL A 165 -10.60 8.04 6.70
N ALA A 166 -9.50 8.70 6.31
CA ALA A 166 -8.27 7.99 5.95
C ALA A 166 -7.66 7.24 7.15
N VAL A 167 -7.60 7.89 8.32
CA VAL A 167 -7.10 7.28 9.56
C VAL A 167 -8.00 6.12 9.99
N ASP A 168 -9.31 6.30 9.93
CA ASP A 168 -10.28 5.25 10.28
C ASP A 168 -10.18 4.06 9.32
N ARG A 169 -9.96 4.31 8.03
CA ARG A 169 -9.71 3.24 7.04
C ARG A 169 -8.45 2.45 7.39
N GLU A 170 -7.32 3.12 7.63
CA GLU A 170 -6.05 2.46 7.96
C GLU A 170 -6.19 1.59 9.24
N ARG A 171 -6.84 2.13 10.27
CA ARG A 171 -7.14 1.38 11.49
C ARG A 171 -7.98 0.14 11.20
N ARG A 172 -9.04 0.24 10.41
CA ARG A 172 -9.90 -0.90 10.06
C ARG A 172 -9.20 -1.91 9.15
N GLU A 173 -8.28 -1.47 8.31
CA GLU A 173 -7.44 -2.37 7.49
C GLU A 173 -6.51 -3.19 8.38
N ALA A 174 -5.95 -2.60 9.44
CA ALA A 174 -5.16 -3.33 10.44
C ALA A 174 -6.00 -4.37 11.19
N GLU A 175 -7.18 -3.98 11.68
CA GLU A 175 -8.12 -4.91 12.36
C GLU A 175 -8.54 -6.07 11.43
N PHE A 176 -8.82 -5.79 10.15
CA PHE A 176 -9.12 -6.82 9.16
C PHE A 176 -7.96 -7.79 8.96
N CYS A 177 -6.72 -7.29 8.89
CA CYS A 177 -5.53 -8.14 8.79
C CYS A 177 -5.38 -9.06 10.01
N GLU A 178 -5.59 -8.54 11.22
CA GLU A 178 -5.52 -9.32 12.47
C GLU A 178 -6.58 -10.43 12.52
N VAL A 179 -7.83 -10.12 12.16
CA VAL A 179 -8.90 -11.12 12.07
C VAL A 179 -8.59 -12.15 10.99
N GLY A 180 -8.03 -11.72 9.85
CA GLY A 180 -7.57 -12.63 8.80
C GLY A 180 -6.54 -13.64 9.29
N LEU A 181 -5.53 -13.19 10.04
CA LEU A 181 -4.53 -14.07 10.65
C LEU A 181 -5.16 -15.05 11.65
N SER A 182 -6.13 -14.57 12.46
CA SER A 182 -6.84 -15.39 13.43
C SER A 182 -7.66 -16.50 12.77
N VAL A 183 -8.36 -16.18 11.67
CA VAL A 183 -9.07 -17.18 10.84
C VAL A 183 -8.10 -18.22 10.30
N ASP A 184 -6.94 -17.80 9.79
CA ASP A 184 -5.95 -18.73 9.25
C ASP A 184 -5.37 -19.67 10.32
N VAL A 185 -5.13 -19.16 11.53
CA VAL A 185 -4.73 -19.99 12.69
C VAL A 185 -5.83 -20.98 13.04
N ALA A 186 -7.08 -20.53 13.16
CA ALA A 186 -8.21 -21.39 13.49
C ALA A 186 -8.42 -22.50 12.45
N LYS A 187 -8.29 -22.18 11.16
CA LYS A 187 -8.32 -23.17 10.06
C LYS A 187 -7.22 -24.21 10.20
N ARG A 188 -5.99 -23.80 10.54
CA ARG A 188 -4.88 -24.74 10.77
C ARG A 188 -5.17 -25.66 11.95
N ILE A 189 -5.65 -25.13 13.08
CA ILE A 189 -6.01 -25.92 14.25
C ILE A 189 -7.10 -26.95 13.87
N PHE A 190 -8.16 -26.49 13.19
CA PHE A 190 -9.25 -27.36 12.74
C PHE A 190 -8.77 -28.48 11.81
N MET A 191 -7.91 -28.16 10.84
CA MET A 191 -7.32 -29.16 9.94
C MET A 191 -6.44 -30.17 10.69
N CYS A 192 -5.58 -29.71 11.59
CA CYS A 192 -4.73 -30.60 12.39
C CYS A 192 -5.57 -31.50 13.28
N LYS A 193 -6.67 -30.99 13.83
CA LYS A 193 -7.56 -31.74 14.72
C LYS A 193 -8.35 -32.83 13.98
N ASN A 194 -8.75 -32.56 12.73
CA ASN A 194 -9.50 -33.50 11.90
C ASN A 194 -8.62 -34.41 11.03
N ALA A 195 -7.29 -34.27 11.07
CA ALA A 195 -6.41 -35.12 10.30
C ALA A 195 -6.34 -36.52 10.91
N ASN A 196 -6.73 -37.54 10.15
CA ASN A 196 -6.71 -38.94 10.57
C ASN A 196 -5.29 -39.43 10.97
N ASP A 197 -4.25 -38.76 10.48
CA ASP A 197 -2.84 -39.06 10.77
C ASP A 197 -2.24 -38.21 11.90
N ALA A 198 -3.03 -37.35 12.55
CA ALA A 198 -2.53 -36.44 13.59
C ALA A 198 -2.00 -37.20 14.81
N VAL A 199 -2.70 -38.25 15.24
CA VAL A 199 -2.30 -39.08 16.38
C VAL A 199 -1.01 -39.84 16.07
N GLU A 200 -0.90 -40.40 14.85
CA GLU A 200 0.29 -41.10 14.39
C GLU A 200 1.51 -40.18 14.35
N LYS A 201 1.34 -38.97 13.82
CA LYS A 201 2.43 -37.97 13.76
C LYS A 201 2.84 -37.46 15.14
N LEU A 202 1.89 -37.24 16.05
CA LEU A 202 2.19 -36.88 17.43
C LEU A 202 2.94 -38.01 18.15
N HIS A 203 2.48 -39.25 17.98
CA HIS A 203 3.09 -40.42 18.59
C HIS A 203 4.54 -40.63 18.13
N TYR A 204 4.83 -40.41 16.84
CA TYR A 204 6.17 -40.57 16.28
C TYR A 204 7.03 -39.28 16.31
N SER A 205 6.57 -38.20 16.96
CA SER A 205 7.23 -36.89 16.93
C SER A 205 7.53 -36.38 15.51
N ILE A 206 6.74 -36.81 14.51
CA ILE A 206 6.91 -36.39 13.13
C ILE A 206 6.40 -34.96 13.03
N CYS A 207 7.28 -34.06 12.58
CA CYS A 207 6.95 -32.65 12.43
C CYS A 207 5.74 -32.48 11.51
N MET A 208 4.65 -31.89 12.04
CA MET A 208 3.37 -31.67 11.34
C MET A 208 3.46 -30.63 10.20
N GLU A 209 4.65 -30.09 9.92
CA GLU A 209 4.89 -28.89 9.11
C GLU A 209 4.54 -29.00 7.62
N ASN A 210 4.20 -30.17 7.08
CA ASN A 210 4.28 -30.39 5.62
C ASN A 210 2.98 -30.52 4.83
N ARG A 211 1.80 -30.63 5.45
CA ARG A 211 0.52 -30.71 4.70
C ARG A 211 -0.38 -29.48 4.88
N ALA A 212 -0.52 -28.94 6.09
CA ALA A 212 -1.32 -27.73 6.32
C ALA A 212 -0.73 -26.47 5.63
N SER A 213 0.60 -26.40 5.54
CA SER A 213 1.36 -25.37 4.82
C SER A 213 1.23 -25.45 3.29
N ARG A 214 0.82 -26.60 2.74
CA ARG A 214 0.58 -26.78 1.30
C ARG A 214 -0.86 -26.46 0.89
N VAL A 215 -1.84 -26.62 1.81
CA VAL A 215 -3.27 -26.42 1.53
C VAL A 215 -3.67 -24.95 1.69
N ILE A 216 -3.10 -24.24 2.66
CA ILE A 216 -3.17 -22.78 2.67
C ILE A 216 -1.98 -22.28 1.87
N LYS A 217 -2.12 -22.26 0.54
CA LYS A 217 -1.31 -21.31 -0.25
C LYS A 217 -1.53 -19.97 0.44
N PRO A 218 -0.48 -19.31 1.01
CA PRO A 218 -0.63 -18.00 1.63
C PRO A 218 -1.45 -17.16 0.67
N LEU A 219 -2.61 -16.71 1.16
CA LEU A 219 -3.72 -16.19 0.39
C LEU A 219 -3.20 -15.45 -0.84
N GLN A 220 -3.24 -16.17 -1.98
CA GLN A 220 -3.09 -15.70 -3.34
C GLN A 220 -2.57 -14.25 -3.43
N GLU A 221 -1.26 -14.06 -3.21
CA GLU A 221 -0.54 -12.91 -3.75
C GLU A 221 -0.98 -12.82 -5.21
N CYS A 222 -1.71 -11.75 -5.55
CA CYS A 222 -2.30 -11.56 -6.86
C CYS A 222 -1.28 -11.90 -7.96
N LYS A 223 -1.77 -12.55 -9.01
CA LYS A 223 -1.09 -13.19 -10.15
C LYS A 223 -0.24 -12.26 -11.04
N ILE A 224 0.48 -11.31 -10.46
CA ILE A 224 1.60 -10.60 -11.07
C ILE A 224 2.65 -10.49 -9.97
N GLN A 225 3.40 -11.56 -9.71
CA GLN A 225 4.58 -11.42 -8.89
C GLN A 225 5.56 -10.54 -9.67
N ASP A 226 5.65 -9.27 -9.25
CA ASP A 226 6.64 -8.29 -9.68
C ASP A 226 7.97 -9.04 -9.90
N PRO A 227 8.57 -8.97 -11.10
CA PRO A 227 9.86 -9.61 -11.40
C PRO A 227 10.91 -9.34 -10.31
N LEU A 228 10.85 -8.16 -9.69
CA LEU A 228 11.69 -7.80 -8.58
C LEU A 228 11.38 -8.57 -7.29
N ASP A 229 10.12 -8.78 -6.97
CA ASP A 229 9.73 -9.55 -5.78
C ASP A 229 10.22 -11.00 -5.86
N ARG A 230 10.14 -11.59 -7.05
CA ARG A 230 10.70 -12.93 -7.33
C ARG A 230 12.21 -12.94 -7.19
N ALA A 231 12.90 -11.96 -7.78
CA ALA A 231 14.35 -11.84 -7.66
C ALA A 231 14.77 -11.67 -6.18
N CYS A 232 14.06 -10.87 -5.40
CA CYS A 232 14.30 -10.69 -3.97
C CYS A 232 14.08 -11.98 -3.17
N LYS A 233 13.01 -12.74 -3.46
CA LYS A 233 12.73 -14.04 -2.84
C LYS A 233 13.84 -15.06 -3.12
N VAL A 234 14.27 -15.20 -4.37
CA VAL A 234 15.38 -16.08 -4.77
C VAL A 234 16.68 -15.67 -4.11
N THR A 235 16.98 -14.36 -4.11
CA THR A 235 18.18 -13.81 -3.48
C THR A 235 18.20 -14.09 -1.98
N ALA A 236 17.10 -13.84 -1.28
CA ALA A 236 17.01 -14.06 0.17
C ALA A 236 17.26 -15.53 0.57
N LEU A 237 16.81 -16.48 -0.26
CA LEU A 237 17.04 -17.91 -0.01
C LEU A 237 18.51 -18.32 -0.20
N ARG A 238 19.23 -17.69 -1.12
CA ARG A 238 20.58 -18.13 -1.56
C ARG A 238 21.73 -17.30 -0.97
N ILE A 239 21.48 -16.05 -0.58
CA ILE A 239 22.52 -15.15 -0.09
C ILE A 239 23.03 -15.54 1.31
N LEU A 240 22.18 -16.16 2.13
CA LEU A 240 22.50 -16.66 3.47
C LEU A 240 23.17 -15.55 4.34
N GLY A 241 24.38 -15.80 4.85
CA GLY A 241 25.11 -14.89 5.74
C GLY A 241 25.59 -13.60 5.09
N ASP A 242 25.67 -13.52 3.76
CA ASP A 242 26.24 -12.38 3.02
C ASP A 242 25.23 -11.24 2.80
N TRP A 243 24.01 -11.37 3.35
CA TRP A 243 22.97 -10.35 3.20
C TRP A 243 23.37 -8.95 3.72
N PRO A 244 24.19 -8.76 4.79
CA PRO A 244 24.61 -7.43 5.21
C PRO A 244 25.48 -6.76 4.14
N SER A 245 26.44 -7.51 3.59
CA SER A 245 27.31 -7.07 2.50
C SER A 245 26.52 -6.71 1.24
N LEU A 246 25.49 -7.50 0.91
CA LEU A 246 24.55 -7.17 -0.16
C LEU A 246 23.85 -5.85 0.13
N TYR A 247 23.25 -5.70 1.32
CA TYR A 247 22.47 -4.52 1.69
C TYR A 247 23.31 -3.22 1.66
N SER A 248 24.56 -3.29 2.12
CA SER A 248 25.52 -2.17 2.06
C SER A 248 25.87 -1.73 0.64
N ASN A 249 25.78 -2.63 -0.35
CA ASN A 249 26.14 -2.35 -1.74
C ASN A 249 24.93 -2.06 -2.64
N LEU A 250 23.71 -2.13 -2.11
CA LEU A 250 22.50 -1.80 -2.86
C LEU A 250 22.41 -0.29 -3.11
N PRO A 251 22.00 0.14 -4.33
CA PRO A 251 21.77 1.54 -4.60
C PRO A 251 20.49 2.04 -3.92
N PHE A 252 20.53 3.24 -3.35
CA PHE A 252 19.37 3.93 -2.79
C PHE A 252 19.11 5.24 -3.54
N TYR A 253 17.84 5.49 -3.85
CA TYR A 253 17.39 6.73 -4.46
C TYR A 253 16.15 7.24 -3.70
N PRO A 254 16.29 8.31 -2.89
CA PRO A 254 17.49 9.14 -2.70
C PRO A 254 18.66 8.41 -2.00
N SER A 255 19.89 8.89 -2.20
CA SER A 255 21.09 8.30 -1.58
C SER A 255 20.99 8.36 -0.06
N ARG A 256 21.23 7.23 0.60
CA ARG A 256 21.28 7.13 2.06
C ARG A 256 22.74 7.11 2.52
N GLY A 257 23.03 7.77 3.65
CA GLY A 257 24.36 7.76 4.25
C GLY A 257 24.75 6.36 4.72
N SER A 258 26.04 6.04 4.68
CA SER A 258 26.59 4.75 5.12
C SER A 258 26.23 4.42 6.57
N GLN A 259 26.19 5.42 7.46
CA GLN A 259 25.79 5.26 8.85
C GLN A 259 24.34 4.80 9.01
N THR A 260 23.43 5.31 8.18
CA THR A 260 22.02 4.90 8.21
C THR A 260 21.86 3.45 7.75
N VAL A 261 22.60 3.07 6.71
CA VAL A 261 22.60 1.69 6.19
C VAL A 261 23.19 0.73 7.23
N ALA A 262 24.26 1.11 7.94
CA ALA A 262 24.83 0.32 9.02
C ALA A 262 23.83 0.13 10.18
N ARG A 263 23.10 1.19 10.57
CA ARG A 263 22.03 1.11 11.58
C ARG A 263 20.92 0.14 11.16
N ASP A 264 20.49 0.20 9.90
CA ASP A 264 19.47 -0.71 9.38
C ASP A 264 19.90 -2.18 9.48
N ILE A 265 21.19 -2.47 9.22
CA ILE A 265 21.75 -3.82 9.33
C ILE A 265 21.69 -4.30 10.79
N VAL A 266 22.07 -3.45 11.75
CA VAL A 266 22.00 -3.77 13.18
C VAL A 266 20.54 -4.02 13.59
N GLU A 267 19.61 -3.14 13.21
CA GLU A 267 18.18 -3.32 13.51
C GLU A 267 17.59 -4.61 12.95
N VAL A 268 17.96 -4.99 11.72
CA VAL A 268 17.48 -6.25 11.11
C VAL A 268 18.13 -7.47 11.80
N THR A 269 19.36 -7.32 12.28
CA THR A 269 20.09 -8.37 12.99
C THR A 269 19.53 -8.62 14.39
N ASP A 270 19.32 -7.54 15.15
CA ASP A 270 18.91 -7.55 16.56
C ASP A 270 17.42 -7.92 16.71
N ASN A 271 16.55 -7.38 15.86
CA ASN A 271 15.11 -7.74 15.88
C ASN A 271 14.84 -9.18 15.38
N GLY A 272 15.88 -9.94 15.05
CA GLY A 272 15.80 -11.30 14.52
C GLY A 272 16.72 -12.27 15.24
N GLY A 273 17.01 -12.07 16.54
CA GLY A 273 17.99 -12.86 17.30
C GLY A 273 17.90 -14.38 17.22
N ARG A 274 16.75 -14.94 16.77
CA ARG A 274 16.56 -16.38 16.48
C ARG A 274 16.06 -16.71 15.07
N CYS A 275 15.93 -15.72 14.19
CA CYS A 275 15.41 -15.92 12.84
C CYS A 275 16.52 -16.40 11.89
N SER A 276 16.14 -17.25 10.93
CA SER A 276 17.04 -17.73 9.87
C SER A 276 17.65 -16.56 9.07
N HIS A 277 18.87 -16.77 8.54
CA HIS A 277 19.51 -15.79 7.66
C HIS A 277 18.65 -15.43 6.45
N THR A 278 17.86 -16.40 5.94
CA THR A 278 16.92 -16.19 4.83
C THR A 278 15.84 -15.17 5.18
N PHE A 279 15.32 -15.20 6.42
CA PHE A 279 14.33 -14.24 6.89
C PHE A 279 14.94 -12.84 7.04
N LYS A 280 16.15 -12.74 7.59
CA LYS A 280 16.88 -11.46 7.72
C LYS A 280 17.16 -10.83 6.36
N ALA A 281 17.66 -11.63 5.41
CA ALA A 281 17.90 -11.20 4.04
C ALA A 281 16.63 -10.70 3.33
N ARG A 282 15.51 -11.41 3.49
CA ARG A 282 14.22 -11.01 2.94
C ARG A 282 13.77 -9.67 3.51
N ARG A 283 13.81 -9.52 4.84
CA ARG A 283 13.42 -8.27 5.52
C ARG A 283 14.30 -7.09 5.09
N ALA A 284 15.60 -7.32 4.90
CA ALA A 284 16.52 -6.32 4.37
C ALA A 284 16.14 -5.92 2.94
N LEU A 285 15.90 -6.88 2.03
CA LEU A 285 15.50 -6.59 0.65
C LEU A 285 14.13 -5.90 0.53
N GLU A 286 13.17 -6.27 1.37
CA GLU A 286 11.88 -5.57 1.47
C GLU A 286 12.06 -4.12 1.94
N ARG A 287 12.93 -3.91 2.94
CA ARG A 287 13.29 -2.57 3.43
C ARG A 287 13.98 -1.75 2.34
N TRP A 288 14.91 -2.34 1.58
CA TRP A 288 15.53 -1.69 0.42
C TRP A 288 14.49 -1.26 -0.61
N ARG A 289 13.57 -2.15 -1.00
CA ARG A 289 12.49 -1.86 -1.95
C ARG A 289 11.59 -0.72 -1.50
N ARG A 290 11.29 -0.61 -0.19
CA ARG A 290 10.48 0.50 0.35
C ARG A 290 11.19 1.85 0.27
N TYR A 291 12.49 1.89 0.56
CA TYR A 291 13.26 3.14 0.56
C TYR A 291 13.83 3.52 -0.79
N HIS A 292 13.88 2.59 -1.73
CA HIS A 292 14.37 2.82 -3.07
C HIS A 292 13.22 2.98 -4.06
N THR A 293 12.88 4.24 -4.35
CA THR A 293 11.73 4.64 -5.19
C THR A 293 11.74 4.10 -6.64
N ARG A 294 12.87 3.56 -7.11
CA ARG A 294 13.07 3.06 -8.48
C ARG A 294 13.75 1.70 -8.52
N ALA A 295 13.52 0.87 -7.50
CA ALA A 295 14.14 -0.45 -7.42
C ALA A 295 13.83 -1.29 -8.66
N ASN A 296 14.88 -1.83 -9.27
CA ASN A 296 14.80 -2.74 -10.42
C ASN A 296 15.67 -3.99 -10.17
N VAL A 297 15.50 -5.01 -11.00
CA VAL A 297 16.24 -6.28 -10.86
C VAL A 297 17.72 -6.10 -11.21
N ASP A 298 18.05 -5.20 -12.13
CA ASP A 298 19.43 -4.99 -12.58
C ASP A 298 20.29 -4.36 -11.48
N ASP A 299 19.72 -3.51 -10.64
CA ASP A 299 20.35 -2.95 -9.44
C ASP A 299 20.72 -4.03 -8.45
N LEU A 300 19.80 -4.99 -8.24
CA LEU A 300 20.05 -6.16 -7.40
C LEU A 300 21.15 -7.05 -8.01
N LYS A 301 21.11 -7.32 -9.32
CA LYS A 301 22.15 -8.07 -10.03
C LYS A 301 23.52 -7.38 -9.96
N ARG A 302 23.58 -6.05 -10.11
CA ARG A 302 24.82 -5.26 -10.00
C ARG A 302 25.40 -5.31 -8.59
N ALA A 303 24.56 -5.20 -7.55
CA ALA A 303 25.00 -5.34 -6.17
C ALA A 303 25.52 -6.75 -5.87
N LEU A 304 24.85 -7.79 -6.36
CA LEU A 304 25.28 -9.19 -6.25
C LEU A 304 26.63 -9.46 -6.93
N LYS A 305 26.85 -8.90 -8.13
CA LYS A 305 28.16 -8.96 -8.82
C LYS A 305 29.26 -8.27 -8.02
N LYS A 306 28.96 -7.13 -7.37
CA LYS A 306 29.92 -6.38 -6.56
C LYS A 306 30.39 -7.15 -5.32
N ILE A 307 29.51 -7.95 -4.70
CA ILE A 307 29.88 -8.84 -3.59
C ILE A 307 30.39 -10.22 -4.04
N ARG A 308 30.68 -10.39 -5.34
CA ARG A 308 31.19 -11.63 -5.95
C ARG A 308 30.25 -12.84 -5.82
N ARG A 309 28.93 -12.63 -5.69
CA ARG A 309 27.90 -13.68 -5.64
C ARG A 309 27.21 -13.85 -6.99
N ALA A 310 27.99 -14.18 -8.02
CA ALA A 310 27.49 -14.43 -9.39
C ALA A 310 26.61 -15.70 -9.47
N ASP A 311 26.80 -16.65 -8.54
CA ASP A 311 25.97 -17.84 -8.36
C ASP A 311 24.48 -17.49 -8.19
N VAL A 312 24.19 -16.47 -7.37
CA VAL A 312 22.80 -16.03 -7.13
C VAL A 312 22.22 -15.34 -8.35
N VAL A 313 23.04 -14.61 -9.12
CA VAL A 313 22.61 -13.92 -10.34
C VAL A 313 22.11 -14.91 -11.39
N HIS A 314 22.84 -16.00 -11.61
CA HIS A 314 22.42 -17.06 -12.53
C HIS A 314 21.08 -17.68 -12.13
N HIS A 315 20.86 -17.93 -10.84
CA HIS A 315 19.56 -18.43 -10.37
C HIS A 315 18.41 -17.44 -10.57
N ILE A 316 18.65 -16.13 -10.45
CA ILE A 316 17.63 -15.11 -10.76
C ILE A 316 17.27 -15.17 -12.25
N GLU A 317 18.28 -15.28 -13.11
CA GLU A 317 18.10 -15.38 -14.57
C GLU A 317 17.37 -16.65 -14.97
N ASP A 318 17.72 -17.80 -14.41
CA ASP A 318 17.03 -19.07 -14.63
C ASP A 318 15.53 -19.01 -14.24
N VAL A 319 15.22 -18.33 -13.13
CA VAL A 319 13.83 -18.18 -12.68
C VAL A 319 13.06 -17.19 -13.56
N GLN A 320 13.73 -16.15 -14.06
CA GLN A 320 13.14 -15.21 -15.00
C GLN A 320 12.84 -15.87 -16.35
N THR A 321 13.78 -16.59 -16.93
CA THR A 321 13.60 -17.27 -18.23
C THR A 321 12.51 -18.33 -18.20
N LYS A 322 12.43 -19.11 -17.10
CA LYS A 322 11.36 -20.11 -16.91
C LYS A 322 9.98 -19.49 -16.77
N SER A 323 9.85 -18.27 -16.26
CA SER A 323 8.56 -17.59 -16.18
C SER A 323 8.08 -17.08 -17.53
N THR A 324 8.98 -16.71 -18.43
CA THR A 324 8.64 -16.15 -19.74
C THR A 324 8.36 -17.25 -20.77
N GLY A 325 8.93 -18.45 -20.57
CA GLY A 325 8.84 -19.57 -21.52
C GLY A 325 7.61 -20.48 -21.43
N SER A 326 6.60 -20.18 -20.61
CA SER A 326 5.41 -21.06 -20.47
C SER A 326 4.27 -20.76 -21.46
N SER A 327 4.47 -19.85 -22.40
CA SER A 327 3.49 -19.55 -23.43
C SER A 327 4.20 -19.05 -24.67
N THR A 328 4.79 -19.96 -25.45
CA THR A 328 4.75 -20.01 -26.94
C THR A 328 5.72 -21.10 -27.43
N SER A 329 5.16 -22.02 -28.23
CA SER A 329 5.77 -22.94 -29.21
C SER A 329 6.88 -23.94 -28.81
N LEU A 330 6.50 -25.22 -28.92
CA LEU A 330 7.36 -26.31 -29.39
C LEU A 330 7.93 -25.98 -30.78
N SER A 331 9.25 -25.89 -30.91
CA SER A 331 9.96 -26.06 -32.18
C SER A 331 11.39 -26.53 -31.92
N ASP A 332 11.83 -27.45 -32.77
CA ASP A 332 12.93 -28.41 -32.66
C ASP A 332 14.36 -27.87 -32.41
N PRO A 333 15.30 -28.74 -31.95
CA PRO A 333 16.67 -28.39 -31.71
C PRO A 333 17.53 -28.69 -32.95
N ASN A 334 17.73 -27.72 -33.83
CA ASN A 334 18.96 -27.67 -34.62
C ASN A 334 19.08 -26.31 -35.30
N VAL A 335 20.15 -25.57 -34.98
CA VAL A 335 21.00 -24.79 -35.89
C VAL A 335 21.81 -23.79 -35.05
N SER A 336 23.12 -23.84 -35.27
CA SER A 336 24.15 -23.00 -34.68
C SER A 336 24.20 -21.59 -35.28
N GLN A 337 24.78 -20.67 -34.48
CA GLN A 337 25.42 -19.39 -34.82
C GLN A 337 24.56 -18.10 -34.93
N ALA A 338 24.84 -17.19 -33.97
CA ALA A 338 24.85 -15.70 -33.86
C ALA A 338 24.52 -14.81 -35.10
N PRO A 339 24.41 -13.46 -34.96
CA PRO A 339 24.16 -12.56 -33.81
C PRO A 339 22.98 -11.57 -34.01
N PHE A 340 22.44 -11.05 -32.90
CA PHE A 340 21.44 -9.97 -32.75
C PHE A 340 21.25 -8.97 -33.92
N GLU A 341 20.18 -9.17 -34.69
CA GLU A 341 19.45 -8.08 -35.36
C GLU A 341 18.22 -7.71 -34.51
N LYS A 342 18.09 -6.43 -34.17
CA LYS A 342 16.87 -5.89 -33.57
C LYS A 342 15.77 -6.01 -34.61
N GLU A 343 14.79 -6.87 -34.37
CA GLU A 343 13.53 -6.82 -35.12
C GLU A 343 12.89 -5.45 -34.89
N GLU A 344 12.94 -4.59 -35.91
CA GLU A 344 12.12 -3.40 -36.00
C GLU A 344 10.66 -3.85 -36.06
N GLU A 345 9.94 -3.60 -34.97
CA GLU A 345 8.50 -3.81 -34.86
C GLU A 345 7.82 -3.01 -35.99
N LYS A 346 7.37 -3.71 -37.03
CA LYS A 346 6.70 -3.09 -38.19
C LYS A 346 5.54 -2.25 -37.67
N GLN A 347 5.63 -0.94 -37.88
CA GLN A 347 4.53 -0.03 -37.56
C GLN A 347 3.27 -0.52 -38.27
N PRO A 348 2.11 -0.54 -37.58
CA PRO A 348 0.85 -0.96 -38.18
C PRO A 348 0.55 -0.11 -39.41
N ASP A 349 -0.02 -0.73 -40.44
CA ASP A 349 -0.36 -0.06 -41.69
C ASP A 349 -1.43 1.02 -41.41
N VAL A 350 -1.01 2.29 -41.40
CA VAL A 350 -1.88 3.42 -41.09
C VAL A 350 -2.55 3.89 -42.38
N GLU A 351 -3.88 3.96 -42.38
CA GLU A 351 -4.65 4.40 -43.54
C GLU A 351 -4.18 5.78 -44.05
N PRO A 352 -3.94 5.96 -45.37
CA PRO A 352 -3.27 7.15 -45.91
C PRO A 352 -3.91 8.50 -45.57
N HIS A 353 -5.22 8.52 -45.33
CA HIS A 353 -5.97 9.72 -44.98
C HIS A 353 -5.79 10.16 -43.52
N LEU A 354 -5.25 9.29 -42.65
CA LEU A 354 -4.97 9.59 -41.24
C LEU A 354 -3.57 10.17 -41.02
N ILE A 355 -2.67 10.04 -42.00
CA ILE A 355 -1.27 10.52 -41.93
C ILE A 355 -1.17 12.01 -41.52
N PRO A 356 -2.00 12.95 -42.05
CA PRO A 356 -1.93 14.36 -41.63
C PRO A 356 -2.28 14.57 -40.15
N PHE A 357 -3.19 13.77 -39.60
CA PHE A 357 -3.61 13.85 -38.20
C PHE A 357 -2.52 13.30 -37.27
N PHE A 358 -1.90 12.17 -37.63
CA PHE A 358 -0.77 11.64 -36.87
C PHE A 358 0.40 12.62 -36.80
N LYS A 359 0.71 13.33 -37.90
CA LYS A 359 1.73 14.39 -37.88
C LYS A 359 1.36 15.57 -36.96
N GLN A 360 0.08 15.91 -36.85
CA GLN A 360 -0.37 16.95 -35.91
C GLN A 360 -0.27 16.50 -34.46
N VAL A 361 -0.61 15.24 -34.16
CA VAL A 361 -0.45 14.64 -32.82
C VAL A 361 1.02 14.58 -32.44
N GLU A 362 1.89 14.10 -33.34
CA GLU A 362 3.34 14.05 -33.12
C GLU A 362 3.92 15.45 -32.87
N LYS A 363 3.51 16.46 -33.64
CA LYS A 363 3.91 17.86 -33.42
C LYS A 363 3.43 18.40 -32.07
N TYR A 364 2.22 18.04 -31.65
CA TYR A 364 1.71 18.40 -30.32
C TYR A 364 2.50 17.73 -29.20
N ASP A 365 2.81 16.44 -29.34
CA ASP A 365 3.61 15.69 -28.36
C ASP A 365 5.04 16.23 -28.26
N GLN A 366 5.65 16.60 -29.38
CA GLN A 366 6.94 17.30 -29.41
C GLN A 366 6.88 18.65 -28.68
N MET A 367 5.82 19.46 -28.89
CA MET A 367 5.63 20.71 -28.15
C MET A 367 5.45 20.48 -26.64
N VAL A 368 4.67 19.46 -26.25
CA VAL A 368 4.45 19.11 -24.84
C VAL A 368 5.75 18.61 -24.20
N ALA A 369 6.52 17.78 -24.89
CA ALA A 369 7.82 17.29 -24.42
C ALA A 369 8.81 18.46 -24.23
N THR A 370 8.84 19.40 -25.18
CA THR A 370 9.70 20.59 -25.10
C THR A 370 9.33 21.48 -23.91
N ARG A 371 8.03 21.76 -23.69
CA ARG A 371 7.56 22.50 -22.51
C ARG A 371 7.91 21.81 -21.19
N LYS A 372 7.77 20.49 -21.12
CA LYS A 372 8.16 19.71 -19.92
C LYS A 372 9.66 19.84 -19.64
N LEU A 373 10.50 19.80 -20.68
CA LEU A 373 11.95 19.95 -20.56
C LEU A 373 12.34 21.37 -20.09
N GLU A 374 11.68 22.41 -20.60
CA GLU A 374 11.89 23.80 -20.17
C GLU A 374 11.55 24.01 -18.69
N VAL A 375 10.42 23.46 -18.23
CA VAL A 375 10.01 23.52 -16.81
C VAL A 375 11.04 22.82 -15.93
N LEU A 376 11.51 21.63 -16.34
CA LEU A 376 12.55 20.89 -15.62
C LEU A 376 13.86 21.68 -15.53
N ASN A 377 14.29 22.30 -16.63
CA ASN A 377 15.50 23.11 -16.68
C ASN A 377 15.37 24.38 -15.83
N LYS A 378 14.21 25.04 -15.82
CA LYS A 378 13.92 26.19 -14.96
C LYS A 378 13.96 25.80 -13.47
N ALA A 379 13.43 24.63 -13.12
CA ALA A 379 13.50 24.09 -11.77
C ALA A 379 14.95 23.79 -11.35
N LYS A 380 15.75 23.15 -12.22
CA LYS A 380 17.18 22.89 -11.97
C LYS A 380 17.96 24.19 -11.75
N ARG A 381 17.73 25.24 -12.56
CA ARG A 381 18.38 26.56 -12.39
C ARG A 381 18.03 27.22 -11.05
N ARG A 382 16.77 27.14 -10.62
CA ARG A 382 16.33 27.64 -9.30
C ARG A 382 16.98 26.87 -8.15
N ALA A 383 17.07 25.55 -8.26
CA ALA A 383 17.74 24.72 -7.26
C ALA A 383 19.25 25.01 -7.18
N ALA A 384 19.91 25.24 -8.31
CA ALA A 384 21.32 25.62 -8.35
C ALA A 384 21.56 26.99 -7.69
N ARG A 385 20.72 28.00 -7.98
CA ARG A 385 20.81 29.31 -7.30
C ARG A 385 20.66 29.21 -5.79
N ARG A 386 19.68 28.43 -5.31
CA ARG A 386 19.49 28.22 -3.87
C ARG A 386 20.67 27.52 -3.19
N ARG A 387 21.42 26.68 -3.91
CA ARG A 387 22.64 26.05 -3.37
C ARG A 387 23.76 27.08 -3.22
N LEU A 388 23.98 27.92 -4.23
CA LEU A 388 24.97 29.00 -4.16
C LEU A 388 24.64 29.99 -3.02
N GLU A 389 23.37 30.37 -2.86
CA GLU A 389 22.92 31.24 -1.75
C GLU A 389 23.09 30.61 -0.35
N LEU A 390 23.18 29.27 -0.26
CA LEU A 390 23.43 28.56 0.99
C LEU A 390 24.93 28.40 1.27
N ASP A 391 25.77 28.32 0.23
CA ASP A 391 27.22 28.23 0.37
C ASP A 391 27.87 29.60 0.68
N GLU A 392 27.20 30.71 0.37
CA GLU A 392 27.64 32.08 0.71
C GLU A 392 27.26 32.53 2.14
N LYS A 393 26.49 31.74 2.88
CA LYS A 393 26.08 32.00 4.27
C LYS A 393 26.81 31.08 5.24
#